data_AF-X1BLM8-F1
#
_entry.id   AF-X1BLM8-F1
#
_cell.length_a   1.000
_cell.length_b   1.000
_cell.length_c   1.000
_cell.angle_alpha   90.00
_cell.angle_beta   90.00
_cell.angle_gamma   90.00
#
_symmetry.space_group_name_H-M   'P 1'
#
loop_
_entity.id
_entity.type
_entity.pdbx_description
1 polymer ?
#
loop_
_entity_poly.entity_id
_entity_poly.type
_entity_poly.pdbx_seq_one_letter_code
_entity_poly.pdbx_strand_id
1 'polypeptide(L)'
;GVATALWTIATAPARTAGQESTIYHFHIENSTGGAVTAWLEVGGVAVTPPYHITDDNTVTVDWLAGLDIGDQDINLNASANDVVAQISGTEA
;
A
#
# COMPACT_ATOMS: atom_id res chain seq x y z
N GLY A 1 -0.24 -5.07 -17.61
CA GLY A 1 -1.51 -4.68 -16.97
C GLY A 1 -1.40 -3.24 -16.55
N VAL A 2 -2.49 -2.47 -16.62
CA VAL A 2 -2.53 -1.13 -16.03
C VAL A 2 -2.66 -1.31 -14.52
N ALA A 3 -1.79 -0.67 -13.75
CA ALA A 3 -1.85 -0.69 -12.29
C ALA A 3 -3.18 -0.13 -11.81
N THR A 4 -3.79 -0.79 -10.82
CA THR A 4 -5.03 -0.31 -10.20
C THR A 4 -4.78 -0.08 -8.73
N ALA A 5 -5.18 1.09 -8.24
CA ALA A 5 -5.12 1.40 -6.82
C ALA A 5 -6.03 0.44 -6.06
N LEU A 6 -5.46 -0.28 -5.09
CA LEU A 6 -6.21 -1.24 -4.27
C LEU A 6 -7.15 -0.56 -3.27
N TRP A 7 -7.06 0.76 -3.15
CA TRP A 7 -7.91 1.57 -2.29
C TRP A 7 -8.37 2.85 -3.00
N THR A 8 -9.21 2.70 -4.01
CA THR A 8 -10.12 3.76 -4.45
C THR A 8 -11.56 3.26 -4.35
N ILE A 9 -12.03 2.93 -3.15
CA ILE A 9 -13.45 3.15 -2.86
C ILE A 9 -13.59 4.67 -2.82
N ALA A 10 -14.45 5.22 -3.66
CA ALA A 10 -14.78 6.65 -3.73
C ALA A 10 -15.53 7.14 -2.47
N THR A 11 -14.98 6.88 -1.30
CA THR A 11 -15.19 7.64 -0.09
C THR A 11 -13.88 8.36 0.12
N ALA A 12 -13.90 9.69 0.24
CA ALA A 12 -12.74 10.44 0.72
C ALA A 12 -12.02 9.60 1.79
N PRO A 13 -10.69 9.39 1.71
CA PRO A 13 -9.97 8.70 2.77
C PRO A 13 -10.47 9.26 4.09
N ALA A 14 -10.92 8.42 5.01
CA ALA A 14 -11.33 8.86 6.33
C ALA A 14 -10.07 9.27 7.10
N ARG A 15 -9.38 10.31 6.63
CA ARG A 15 -8.35 11.03 7.37
C ARG A 15 -9.10 12.11 8.11
N THR A 16 -9.00 12.11 9.43
CA THR A 16 -9.29 13.31 10.20
C THR A 16 -8.40 14.41 9.65
N ALA A 17 -8.98 15.47 9.11
CA ALA A 17 -8.21 16.58 8.57
C ALA A 17 -7.27 17.14 9.64
N GLY A 18 -5.97 17.20 9.35
CA GLY A 18 -4.94 17.69 10.28
C GLY A 18 -4.34 16.65 11.23
N GLN A 19 -4.63 15.35 11.07
CA GLN A 19 -3.91 14.28 11.79
C GLN A 19 -2.78 13.69 10.95
N GLU A 20 -1.59 13.66 11.55
CA GLU A 20 -0.43 12.89 11.08
C GLU A 20 -0.56 11.45 11.59
N SER A 21 -0.23 10.48 10.74
CA SER A 21 -0.23 9.06 11.09
C SER A 21 1.16 8.49 10.86
N THR A 22 1.72 7.85 11.88
CA THR A 22 2.99 7.11 11.73
C THR A 22 2.67 5.72 11.18
N ILE A 23 3.15 5.41 9.97
CA ILE A 23 2.96 4.09 9.35
C ILE A 23 3.99 3.11 9.92
N TYR A 24 3.53 1.92 10.31
CA TYR A 24 4.40 0.84 10.78
C TYR A 24 4.46 -0.34 9.83
N HIS A 25 3.32 -0.76 9.26
CA HIS A 25 3.27 -1.96 8.43
C HIS A 25 2.33 -1.84 7.24
N PHE A 26 2.63 -2.64 6.22
CA PHE A 26 1.77 -2.91 5.08
C PHE A 26 1.39 -4.37 5.08
N HIS A 27 0.11 -4.65 4.95
CA HIS A 27 -0.41 -6.00 4.83
C HIS A 27 -0.97 -6.19 3.43
N ILE A 28 -0.55 -7.26 2.76
CA ILE A 28 -0.98 -7.58 1.39
C ILE A 28 -1.35 -9.06 1.33
N GLU A 29 -2.57 -9.35 0.90
CA GLU A 29 -3.08 -10.70 0.66
C GLU A 29 -3.42 -10.85 -0.82
N ASN A 30 -2.91 -11.92 -1.42
CA ASN A 30 -3.14 -12.25 -2.81
C ASN A 30 -3.88 -13.58 -2.92
N SER A 31 -5.08 -13.52 -3.50
CA SER A 31 -5.92 -14.67 -3.85
C SER A 31 -6.39 -14.58 -5.31
N THR A 32 -5.58 -13.95 -6.18
CA THR A 32 -5.97 -13.62 -7.56
C THR A 32 -5.81 -14.77 -8.57
N GLY A 33 -5.33 -15.94 -8.15
CA GLY A 33 -5.05 -17.08 -9.03
C GLY A 33 -3.70 -16.99 -9.74
N GLY A 34 -2.83 -16.05 -9.35
CA GLY A 34 -1.53 -15.81 -9.95
C GLY A 34 -0.63 -14.92 -9.09
N ALA A 35 0.65 -14.87 -9.42
CA ALA A 35 1.59 -13.98 -8.72
C ALA A 35 1.29 -12.50 -9.02
N VAL A 36 1.34 -11.67 -7.98
CA VAL A 36 1.12 -10.22 -8.07
C VAL A 36 2.33 -9.46 -7.59
N THR A 37 2.42 -8.21 -8.06
CA THR A 37 3.40 -7.23 -7.59
C THR A 37 2.66 -6.07 -6.96
N ALA A 38 3.08 -5.68 -5.76
CA ALA A 38 2.57 -4.52 -5.04
C ALA A 38 3.69 -3.49 -4.79
N TRP A 39 3.34 -2.21 -4.71
CA TRP A 39 4.30 -1.13 -4.46
C TRP A 39 3.63 0.09 -3.83
N LEU A 40 4.47 0.93 -3.20
CA LEU A 40 4.08 2.24 -2.74
C LEU A 40 4.47 3.29 -3.76
N GLU A 41 3.64 4.31 -3.93
CA GLU A 41 3.97 5.48 -4.73
C GLU A 41 3.54 6.79 -4.06
N VAL A 42 4.26 7.85 -4.40
CA VAL A 42 3.92 9.24 -4.10
C VAL A 42 3.88 10.00 -5.41
N GLY A 43 2.75 10.64 -5.73
CA GLY A 43 2.60 11.40 -6.98
C GLY A 43 2.85 10.58 -8.26
N GLY A 44 2.60 9.27 -8.23
CA GLY A 44 2.84 8.34 -9.35
C GLY A 44 4.28 7.85 -9.50
N VAL A 45 5.16 8.14 -8.53
CA VAL A 45 6.54 7.64 -8.49
C VAL A 45 6.66 6.58 -7.40
N ALA A 46 7.14 5.39 -7.75
CA ALA A 46 7.36 4.31 -6.78
C ALA A 46 8.44 4.71 -5.75
N VAL A 47 8.13 4.58 -4.46
CA VAL A 47 9.01 4.96 -3.34
C VAL A 47 9.64 3.75 -2.63
N THR A 48 9.19 2.54 -2.97
CA THR A 48 9.78 1.28 -2.49
C THR A 48 10.09 0.33 -3.64
N PRO A 49 11.02 -0.62 -3.44
CA PRO A 49 11.10 -1.78 -4.32
C PRO A 49 9.75 -2.53 -4.38
N PRO A 50 9.46 -3.22 -5.50
CA PRO A 50 8.22 -3.97 -5.62
C PRO A 50 8.19 -5.21 -4.74
N TYR A 51 7.08 -5.42 -4.05
CA TYR A 51 6.80 -6.62 -3.26
C TYR A 51 6.18 -7.68 -4.16
N HIS A 52 6.78 -8.86 -4.20
CA HIS A 52 6.29 -9.98 -5.00
C HIS A 52 5.55 -10.96 -4.09
N ILE A 53 4.28 -11.23 -4.41
CA ILE A 53 3.42 -12.10 -3.60
C ILE A 53 2.89 -13.22 -4.50
N THR A 54 3.17 -14.46 -4.13
CA THR A 54 2.62 -15.65 -4.80
C THR A 54 1.11 -15.74 -4.58
N ASP A 55 0.43 -16.55 -5.38
CA ASP A 55 -0.99 -16.86 -5.16
C ASP A 55 -1.22 -17.53 -3.80
N ASP A 56 -2.43 -17.35 -3.25
CA ASP A 56 -2.87 -17.82 -1.93
C ASP A 56 -1.85 -17.52 -0.80
N ASN A 57 -1.27 -16.33 -0.83
CA ASN A 57 -0.26 -15.92 0.14
C ASN A 57 -0.50 -14.52 0.69
N THR A 58 0.01 -14.32 1.90
CA THR A 58 -0.07 -13.06 2.63
C THR A 58 1.32 -12.62 3.04
N VAL A 59 1.61 -11.34 2.86
CA VAL A 59 2.87 -10.72 3.27
C VAL A 59 2.57 -9.51 4.14
N THR A 60 3.26 -9.43 5.28
CA THR A 60 3.35 -8.22 6.09
C THR A 60 4.75 -7.65 5.94
N VAL A 61 4.84 -6.38 5.58
CA VAL A 61 6.11 -5.67 5.37
C VAL A 61 6.20 -4.53 6.37
N ASP A 62 7.29 -4.48 7.10
CA ASP A 62 7.60 -3.35 8.00
C ASP A 62 7.95 -2.09 7.20
N TRP A 63 7.60 -0.92 7.73
CA TRP A 63 8.05 0.34 7.17
C TRP A 63 9.57 0.35 7.05
N LEU A 64 10.07 0.72 5.87
CA LEU A 64 11.48 0.58 5.56
C LEU A 64 12.31 1.54 6.43
N ALA A 65 13.22 0.99 7.22
CA ALA A 65 14.04 1.79 8.13
C ALA A 65 14.85 2.84 7.34
N GLY A 66 14.74 4.11 7.75
CA GLY A 66 15.42 5.23 7.10
C GLY A 66 14.74 5.76 5.83
N LEU A 67 13.59 5.21 5.43
CA LEU A 67 12.74 5.81 4.41
C LEU A 67 12.00 7.01 5.02
N ASP A 68 12.51 8.19 4.72
CA ASP A 68 11.88 9.49 5.02
C ASP A 68 11.37 10.10 3.73
N ILE A 69 10.05 10.19 3.60
CA ILE A 69 9.38 10.81 2.47
C ILE A 69 8.59 12.05 2.90
N GLY A 70 8.74 12.49 4.16
CA GLY A 70 7.96 13.57 4.77
C GLY A 70 6.46 13.29 4.81
N ASP A 71 5.68 14.35 5.07
CA ASP A 71 4.23 14.29 5.07
C ASP A 71 3.71 14.33 3.64
N GLN A 72 3.47 13.16 3.07
CA GLN A 72 2.96 12.98 1.72
C GLN A 72 1.77 12.01 1.71
N ASP A 73 0.88 12.19 0.74
CA ASP A 73 -0.12 11.16 0.45
C ASP A 73 0.56 9.99 -0.27
N ILE A 74 0.36 8.78 0.26
CA ILE A 74 0.96 7.55 -0.24
C ILE A 74 -0.16 6.66 -0.77
N ASN A 75 0.03 6.14 -1.98
CA ASN A 75 -0.84 5.10 -2.53
C ASN A 75 -0.18 3.73 -2.38
N LEU A 76 -0.96 2.74 -1.96
CA LEU A 76 -0.60 1.32 -2.04
C LEU A 76 -1.31 0.71 -3.25
N ASN A 77 -0.51 0.24 -4.21
CA ASN A 77 -0.98 -0.30 -5.48
C ASN A 77 -0.61 -1.77 -5.64
N ALA A 78 -1.30 -2.45 -6.55
CA ALA A 78 -0.84 -3.72 -7.09
C ALA A 78 -1.15 -3.89 -8.58
N SER A 79 -0.56 -4.93 -9.15
CA SER A 79 -0.68 -5.30 -10.56
C SER A 79 -2.02 -5.96 -10.93
N ALA A 80 -2.90 -6.21 -9.97
CA ALA A 80 -4.20 -6.87 -10.14
C ALA A 80 -5.24 -6.29 -9.16
N ASN A 81 -6.54 -6.36 -9.50
CA ASN A 81 -7.61 -5.67 -8.77
C ASN A 81 -8.10 -6.39 -7.52
N ASP A 82 -7.97 -7.71 -7.47
CA ASP A 82 -8.54 -8.54 -6.41
C ASP A 82 -7.54 -8.80 -5.26
N VAL A 83 -6.48 -7.99 -5.17
CA VAL A 83 -5.52 -8.02 -4.07
C VAL A 83 -6.08 -7.23 -2.89
N VAL A 84 -6.06 -7.80 -1.69
CA VAL A 84 -6.41 -7.07 -0.47
C VAL A 84 -5.14 -6.42 0.06
N ALA A 85 -5.18 -5.11 0.30
CA ALA A 85 -4.03 -4.40 0.84
C ALA A 85 -4.43 -3.35 1.88
N GLN A 86 -3.62 -3.24 2.93
CA GLN A 86 -3.87 -2.34 4.06
C GLN A 86 -2.57 -1.69 4.52
N ILE A 87 -2.64 -0.38 4.79
CA ILE A 87 -1.61 0.36 5.51
C ILE A 87 -2.06 0.45 6.98
N SER A 88 -1.17 0.18 7.91
CA SER A 88 -1.44 0.28 9.36
C SER A 88 -0.42 1.17 10.06
N GLY A 89 -0.92 1.95 11.01
CA GLY A 89 -0.16 2.98 11.72
C GLY A 89 -0.87 3.44 12.98
N THR A 90 -0.21 4.25 13.79
CA THR A 90 -0.88 4.99 14.88
C THR A 90 -1.20 6.39 14.42
N GLU A 91 -2.45 6.80 14.59
CA GLU A 91 -2.86 8.20 14.55
C GLU A 91 -2.37 8.89 15.83
N ALA A 92 -1.73 10.05 15.70
CA ALA A 92 -1.35 10.90 16.83
C ALA A 92 -2.48 11.87 17.20
#